data_AF-A0A0F9V8B4-F1
#
_entry.id   AF-A0A0F9V8B4-F1
#
_cell.length_a   1.000
_cell.length_b   1.000
_cell.length_c   1.000
_cell.angle_alpha   90.00
_cell.angle_beta   90.00
_cell.angle_gamma   90.00
#
_symmetry.space_group_name_H-M   'P 1'
#
loop_
_entity.id
_entity.type
_entity.pdbx_description
1 polymer ?
#
loop_
_entity_poly.entity_id
_entity_poly.type
_entity_poly.pdbx_seq_one_letter_code
_entity_poly.pdbx_strand_id
1 'polypeptide(L)'
;MVNLNKLTVPYINKLGKELNITFESSSKKTDKIKTILNSGISNSKLEEVFNKYLKQYQDSKGKPKIIKKKPVQVSVKLEERVNLLEEQVKFLMSKIDNFEVYLAKERSSKQVGGGYNILDVQKIIKSKVLPGDSISIDEIMNIRKLKKYPKNLIEKAIIDLIDDEIFDGSEGRSSQKIQGNIARLIRR
;
A
#
# COMPACT_ATOMS: atom_id res chain seq x y z
N MET A 1 12.58 55.80 -17.67
CA MET A 1 13.52 54.85 -17.01
C MET A 1 12.95 53.44 -17.09
N VAL A 2 13.78 52.47 -17.43
CA VAL A 2 13.39 51.06 -17.61
C VAL A 2 13.09 50.41 -16.27
N ASN A 3 11.92 49.77 -16.11
CA ASN A 3 11.55 49.08 -14.88
C ASN A 3 12.03 47.61 -14.88
N LEU A 4 13.30 47.43 -14.52
CA LEU A 4 13.99 46.13 -14.47
C LEU A 4 13.34 45.11 -13.51
N ASN A 5 12.49 45.55 -12.56
CA ASN A 5 11.78 44.65 -11.65
C ASN A 5 10.80 43.71 -12.36
N LYS A 6 10.37 44.05 -13.58
CA LYS A 6 9.48 43.21 -14.39
C LYS A 6 10.13 41.91 -14.88
N LEU A 7 11.48 41.82 -14.87
CA LEU A 7 12.20 40.62 -15.26
C LEU A 7 12.48 39.72 -14.04
N THR A 8 12.54 38.40 -14.26
CA THR A 8 13.01 37.45 -13.24
C THR A 8 14.55 37.34 -13.25
N VAL A 9 15.14 36.81 -12.18
CA VAL A 9 16.61 36.73 -12.02
C VAL A 9 17.34 36.12 -13.22
N PRO A 10 16.85 35.03 -13.86
CA PRO A 10 17.48 34.48 -15.06
C PRO A 10 17.57 35.47 -16.24
N TYR A 11 16.53 36.27 -16.46
CA TYR A 11 16.50 37.26 -17.54
C TYR A 11 17.33 38.49 -17.20
N ILE A 12 17.42 38.87 -15.93
CA ILE A 12 18.37 39.90 -15.45
C ILE A 12 19.81 39.44 -15.68
N ASN A 13 20.13 38.18 -15.40
CA ASN A 13 21.45 37.61 -15.68
C ASN A 13 21.77 37.63 -17.19
N LYS A 14 20.82 37.27 -18.05
CA LYS A 14 21.00 37.33 -19.51
C LYS A 14 21.19 38.75 -20.01
N LEU A 15 20.37 39.69 -19.51
CA LEU A 15 20.48 41.11 -19.82
C LEU A 15 21.86 41.65 -19.41
N GLY A 16 22.33 41.37 -18.20
CA GLY A 16 23.67 41.78 -17.77
C GLY A 16 24.77 41.18 -18.63
N LYS A 17 24.67 39.89 -19.00
CA LYS A 17 25.65 39.24 -19.90
C LYS A 17 25.69 39.91 -21.28
N GLU A 18 24.55 40.26 -21.87
CA GLU A 18 24.49 40.95 -23.17
C GLU A 18 25.01 42.39 -23.09
N LEU A 19 24.90 43.00 -21.91
CA LEU A 19 25.42 44.33 -21.61
C LEU A 19 26.86 44.31 -21.06
N ASN A 20 27.54 43.16 -21.06
CA ASN A 20 28.88 42.95 -20.51
C ASN A 20 29.04 43.36 -19.02
N ILE A 21 27.98 43.20 -18.23
CA ILE A 21 27.98 43.42 -16.78
C ILE A 21 28.16 42.07 -16.09
N THR A 22 29.18 41.98 -15.24
CA THR A 22 29.40 40.82 -14.36
C THR A 22 28.62 40.98 -13.06
N PHE A 23 27.96 39.91 -12.63
CA PHE A 23 27.28 39.85 -11.34
C PHE A 23 27.99 38.87 -10.42
N GLU A 24 28.06 39.20 -9.13
CA GLU A 24 28.47 38.22 -8.11
C GLU A 24 27.50 37.03 -8.08
N SER A 25 28.05 35.83 -7.92
CA SER A 25 27.32 34.55 -8.05
C SER A 25 26.14 34.40 -7.07
N SER A 26 26.18 35.06 -5.92
CA SER A 26 25.16 35.04 -4.87
C SER A 26 24.33 36.34 -4.74
N SER A 27 24.57 37.33 -5.60
CA SER A 27 23.92 38.65 -5.48
C SER A 27 22.39 38.58 -5.63
N LYS A 28 21.68 39.34 -4.79
CA LYS A 28 20.22 39.42 -4.83
C LYS A 28 19.76 40.17 -6.08
N LYS A 29 18.51 39.96 -6.48
CA LYS A 29 17.89 40.64 -7.65
C LYS A 29 18.04 42.17 -7.57
N THR A 30 17.83 42.72 -6.38
CA THR A 30 17.94 44.16 -6.11
C THR A 30 19.33 44.68 -6.41
N ASP A 31 20.37 43.93 -6.06
CA ASP A 31 21.76 44.37 -6.18
C ASP A 31 22.18 44.31 -7.64
N LYS A 32 21.80 43.26 -8.37
CA LYS A 32 21.99 43.16 -9.83
C LYS A 32 21.35 44.32 -10.59
N ILE A 33 20.15 44.74 -10.19
CA ILE A 33 19.46 45.89 -10.78
C ILE A 33 20.25 47.18 -10.52
N LYS A 34 20.74 47.39 -9.29
CA LYS A 34 21.59 48.54 -8.96
C LYS A 34 22.86 48.54 -9.80
N THR A 35 23.53 47.40 -9.98
CA THR A 35 24.71 47.27 -10.83
C THR A 35 24.43 47.67 -12.28
N ILE A 36 23.27 47.28 -12.83
CA ILE A 36 22.86 47.66 -14.20
C ILE A 36 22.56 49.16 -14.31
N LEU A 37 21.91 49.76 -13.32
CA LEU A 37 21.61 51.19 -13.34
C LEU A 37 22.88 52.04 -13.18
N ASN A 38 23.89 51.53 -12.47
CA ASN A 38 25.16 52.21 -12.24
C ASN A 38 26.22 51.93 -13.31
N SER A 39 25.97 51.08 -14.31
CA SER A 39 26.97 50.68 -15.31
C SER A 39 27.14 51.70 -16.45
N GLY A 40 26.47 52.86 -16.39
CA GLY A 40 26.64 53.95 -17.37
C GLY A 40 26.16 53.64 -18.79
N ILE A 41 25.27 52.65 -18.95
CA ILE A 41 24.76 52.24 -20.27
C ILE A 41 23.73 53.25 -20.77
N SER A 42 23.75 53.56 -22.07
CA SER A 42 22.76 54.44 -22.66
C SER A 42 21.34 53.90 -22.47
N ASN A 43 20.42 54.79 -22.08
CA ASN A 43 19.03 54.42 -21.81
C ASN A 43 18.36 53.72 -22.99
N SER A 44 18.69 54.13 -24.23
CA SER A 44 18.17 53.51 -25.46
C SER A 44 18.60 52.05 -25.60
N LYS A 45 19.88 51.75 -25.37
CA LYS A 45 20.41 50.39 -25.44
C LYS A 45 19.87 49.51 -24.32
N LEU A 46 19.72 50.06 -23.11
CA LEU A 46 19.12 49.35 -21.99
C LEU A 46 17.65 49.00 -22.27
N GLU A 47 16.89 49.92 -22.86
CA GLU A 47 15.48 49.74 -23.21
C GLU A 47 15.28 48.70 -24.31
N GLU A 48 16.13 48.71 -25.34
CA GLU A 48 16.12 47.70 -26.42
C GLU A 48 16.34 46.28 -25.87
N VAL A 49 17.41 46.08 -25.10
CA VAL A 49 17.76 44.78 -24.51
C VAL A 49 16.72 44.36 -23.48
N PHE A 50 16.17 45.29 -22.70
CA PHE A 50 15.07 45.02 -21.78
C PHE A 50 13.82 44.52 -22.51
N ASN A 51 13.39 45.19 -23.58
CA ASN A 51 12.20 44.82 -24.34
C ASN A 51 12.35 43.44 -24.97
N LYS A 52 13.55 43.11 -25.49
CA LYS A 52 13.89 41.77 -26.00
C LYS A 52 13.67 40.68 -24.94
N TYR A 53 14.19 40.87 -23.72
CA TYR A 53 14.04 39.89 -22.65
C TYR A 53 12.67 39.89 -21.98
N LEU A 54 11.97 41.03 -21.96
CA LEU A 54 10.59 41.13 -21.48
C LEU A 54 9.66 40.34 -22.40
N LYS A 55 9.81 40.47 -23.72
CA LYS A 55 9.07 39.69 -24.71
C LYS A 55 9.39 38.20 -24.57
N GLN A 56 10.66 37.82 -24.44
CA GLN A 56 11.05 36.42 -24.22
C GLN A 56 10.48 35.85 -22.90
N TYR A 57 10.35 36.67 -21.85
CA TYR A 57 9.70 36.27 -20.61
C TYR A 57 8.19 36.09 -20.78
N GLN A 58 7.51 37.03 -21.45
CA GLN A 58 6.08 36.93 -21.74
C GLN A 58 5.75 35.71 -22.61
N ASP A 59 6.52 35.48 -23.67
CA ASP A 59 6.39 34.31 -24.55
C ASP A 59 6.63 32.98 -23.80
N SER A 60 7.43 33.01 -22.74
CA SER A 60 7.70 31.84 -21.90
C SER A 60 6.64 31.56 -20.84
N LYS A 61 5.77 32.54 -20.50
CA LYS A 61 4.65 32.32 -19.56
C LYS A 61 3.55 31.44 -20.16
N GLY A 62 3.41 31.42 -21.48
CA GLY A 62 2.41 30.61 -22.19
C GLY A 62 2.91 29.22 -22.63
N LYS A 63 4.19 28.90 -22.41
CA LYS A 63 4.76 27.60 -22.81
C LYS A 63 4.96 26.71 -21.59
N PRO A 64 4.40 25.48 -21.57
CA PRO A 64 4.65 24.55 -20.48
C PRO A 64 6.16 24.36 -20.34
N LYS A 65 6.68 24.49 -19.11
CA LYS A 65 8.09 24.24 -18.80
C LYS A 65 8.43 22.85 -19.34
N ILE A 66 9.24 22.76 -20.39
CA ILE A 66 9.97 21.54 -20.71
C ILE A 66 10.99 21.39 -19.59
N ILE A 67 10.58 20.74 -18.52
CA ILE A 67 11.47 20.17 -17.53
C ILE A 67 12.37 19.26 -18.33
N LYS A 68 13.63 19.67 -18.55
CA LYS A 68 14.66 18.74 -18.99
C LYS A 68 14.74 17.66 -17.92
N LYS A 69 13.98 16.58 -18.10
CA LYS A 69 14.11 15.38 -17.28
C LYS A 69 15.58 15.00 -17.37
N LYS A 70 16.27 14.93 -16.21
CA LYS A 70 17.55 14.23 -16.10
C LYS A 70 17.45 12.90 -16.86
N PRO A 71 18.51 12.44 -17.54
CA PRO A 71 18.46 11.20 -18.29
C PRO A 71 18.02 10.06 -17.38
N VAL A 72 16.80 9.59 -17.63
CA VAL A 72 16.24 8.22 -17.55
C VAL A 72 17.15 7.15 -16.92
N GLN A 73 17.64 7.36 -15.69
CA GLN A 73 18.19 6.28 -14.85
C GLN A 73 17.16 5.79 -13.83
N VAL A 74 16.17 6.62 -13.52
CA VAL A 74 15.09 6.26 -12.58
C VAL A 74 14.08 5.33 -13.23
N SER A 75 13.78 5.46 -14.54
CA SER A 75 12.80 4.56 -15.17
C SER A 75 13.34 3.15 -15.32
N VAL A 76 14.61 2.97 -15.70
CA VAL A 76 15.23 1.64 -15.81
C VAL A 76 15.22 0.92 -14.45
N LYS A 77 15.58 1.62 -13.37
CA LYS A 77 15.47 1.08 -12.00
C LYS A 77 14.03 0.83 -11.55
N LEU A 78 13.06 1.58 -12.06
CA LEU A 78 11.64 1.32 -11.75
C LEU A 78 11.14 0.10 -12.52
N GLU A 79 11.47 -0.03 -13.80
CA GLU A 79 11.11 -1.16 -14.66
C GLU A 79 11.70 -2.47 -14.10
N GLU A 80 12.96 -2.46 -13.68
CA GLU A 80 13.58 -3.61 -13.00
C GLU A 80 12.86 -3.97 -11.70
N ARG A 81 12.48 -2.97 -10.89
CA ARG A 81 11.74 -3.20 -9.63
C ARG A 81 10.31 -3.70 -9.89
N VAL A 82 9.66 -3.21 -10.94
CA VAL A 82 8.31 -3.65 -11.34
C VAL A 82 8.37 -5.10 -11.83
N ASN A 83 9.33 -5.46 -12.67
CA ASN A 83 9.52 -6.84 -13.12
C ASN A 83 9.75 -7.80 -11.94
N LEU A 84 10.59 -7.41 -10.99
CA LEU A 84 10.85 -8.23 -9.80
C LEU A 84 9.59 -8.41 -8.93
N LEU A 85 8.76 -7.37 -8.81
CA LEU A 85 7.47 -7.47 -8.13
C LEU A 85 6.49 -8.38 -8.89
N GLU A 86 6.43 -8.28 -10.23
CA GLU A 86 5.58 -9.15 -11.06
C GLU A 86 5.99 -10.61 -10.94
N GLU A 87 7.29 -10.92 -10.91
CA GLU A 87 7.79 -12.28 -10.69
C GLU A 87 7.43 -12.80 -9.29
N GLN A 88 7.58 -11.97 -8.25
CA GLN A 88 7.17 -12.32 -6.90
C GLN A 88 5.66 -12.59 -6.80
N VAL A 89 4.84 -11.78 -7.46
CA VAL A 89 3.38 -12.01 -7.52
C VAL A 89 3.06 -13.30 -8.25
N LYS A 90 3.68 -13.57 -9.42
CA LYS A 90 3.49 -14.85 -10.14
C LYS A 90 3.87 -16.06 -9.28
N PHE A 91 4.98 -15.98 -8.55
CA PHE A 91 5.40 -17.03 -7.63
C PHE A 91 4.38 -17.25 -6.51
N LEU A 92 3.89 -16.17 -5.89
CA LEU A 92 2.86 -16.25 -4.84
C LEU A 92 1.56 -16.85 -5.38
N MET A 93 1.11 -16.43 -6.57
CA MET A 93 -0.07 -17.01 -7.22
C MET A 93 0.11 -18.51 -7.48
N SER A 94 1.28 -18.92 -7.99
CA SER A 94 1.58 -20.35 -8.15
C SER A 94 1.58 -21.11 -6.81
N LYS A 95 2.02 -20.50 -5.72
CA LYS A 95 1.93 -21.10 -4.38
C LYS A 95 0.48 -21.20 -3.91
N ILE A 96 -0.36 -20.19 -4.18
CA ILE A 96 -1.79 -20.22 -3.88
C ILE A 96 -2.47 -21.33 -4.68
N ASP A 97 -2.24 -21.44 -5.98
CA ASP A 97 -2.81 -22.51 -6.81
C ASP A 97 -2.44 -23.90 -6.27
N ASN A 98 -1.17 -24.10 -5.89
CA ASN A 98 -0.71 -25.34 -5.26
C ASN A 98 -1.37 -25.58 -3.89
N PHE A 99 -1.61 -24.51 -3.12
CA PHE A 99 -2.28 -24.57 -1.83
C PHE A 99 -3.77 -24.86 -2.00
N GLU A 100 -4.42 -24.30 -3.01
CA GLU A 100 -5.81 -24.60 -3.37
C GLU A 100 -5.96 -26.04 -3.85
N VAL A 101 -5.03 -26.57 -4.64
CA VAL A 101 -4.99 -27.98 -5.03
C VAL A 101 -4.77 -28.88 -3.81
N TYR A 102 -3.89 -28.48 -2.89
CA TYR A 102 -3.70 -29.19 -1.62
C TYR A 102 -4.97 -29.19 -0.77
N LEU A 103 -5.60 -28.03 -0.57
CA LEU A 103 -6.87 -27.88 0.14
C LEU A 103 -8.00 -28.62 -0.57
N ALA A 104 -8.02 -28.67 -1.91
CA ALA A 104 -8.98 -29.44 -2.68
C ALA A 104 -8.77 -30.95 -2.49
N LYS A 105 -7.53 -31.42 -2.41
CA LYS A 105 -7.18 -32.81 -2.03
C LYS A 105 -7.54 -33.13 -0.58
N GLU A 106 -7.36 -32.17 0.31
CA GLU A 106 -7.74 -32.28 1.72
C GLU A 106 -9.28 -32.21 1.91
N ARG A 107 -9.96 -31.51 1.00
CA ARG A 107 -11.42 -31.45 0.89
C ARG A 107 -12.00 -32.70 0.23
N SER A 108 -11.33 -33.31 -0.74
CA SER A 108 -11.75 -34.60 -1.29
C SER A 108 -11.41 -35.77 -0.36
N SER A 109 -10.43 -35.61 0.53
CA SER A 109 -10.25 -36.49 1.69
C SER A 109 -11.18 -36.16 2.87
N LYS A 110 -12.09 -35.16 2.77
CA LYS A 110 -13.20 -34.94 3.73
C LYS A 110 -14.25 -36.06 3.70
N GLN A 111 -14.14 -37.06 2.83
CA GLN A 111 -14.69 -38.37 3.13
C GLN A 111 -13.79 -39.06 4.17
N VAL A 112 -13.85 -38.56 5.41
CA VAL A 112 -13.39 -39.35 6.55
C VAL A 112 -14.25 -40.62 6.52
N GLY A 113 -13.61 -41.76 6.27
CA GLY A 113 -14.26 -43.03 5.98
C GLY A 113 -15.52 -43.27 6.83
N GLY A 114 -16.63 -43.56 6.14
CA GLY A 114 -17.89 -43.94 6.75
C GLY A 114 -18.99 -42.87 6.76
N GLY A 115 -19.31 -42.22 5.63
CA GLY A 115 -20.61 -41.56 5.41
C GLY A 115 -21.06 -40.47 6.41
N TYR A 116 -20.22 -40.05 7.36
CA TYR A 116 -20.57 -39.07 8.38
C TYR A 116 -20.41 -37.66 7.85
N ASN A 117 -21.50 -36.88 7.88
CA ASN A 117 -21.48 -35.49 7.47
C ASN A 117 -21.05 -34.59 8.63
N ILE A 118 -20.01 -33.78 8.42
CA ILE A 118 -19.52 -32.80 9.39
C ILE A 118 -20.60 -31.76 9.76
N LEU A 119 -21.50 -31.43 8.83
CA LEU A 119 -22.60 -30.49 9.06
C LEU A 119 -23.58 -30.99 10.13
N ASP A 120 -23.76 -32.32 10.25
CA ASP A 120 -24.61 -32.90 11.28
C ASP A 120 -24.00 -32.69 12.68
N VAL A 121 -22.69 -32.89 12.79
CA VAL A 121 -21.93 -32.66 14.02
C VAL A 121 -22.04 -31.19 14.43
N GLN A 122 -21.79 -30.28 13.49
CA GLN A 122 -21.93 -28.83 13.71
C GLN A 122 -23.35 -28.46 14.16
N LYS A 123 -24.39 -29.01 13.51
CA LYS A 123 -25.79 -28.75 13.88
C LYS A 123 -26.10 -29.23 15.30
N ILE A 124 -25.57 -30.39 15.70
CA ILE A 124 -25.75 -30.91 17.06
C ILE A 124 -25.09 -29.96 18.07
N ILE A 125 -23.85 -29.51 17.83
CA ILE A 125 -23.12 -28.59 18.73
C ILE A 125 -23.86 -27.24 18.81
N LYS A 126 -24.23 -26.63 17.68
CA LYS A 126 -25.03 -25.39 17.63
C LYS A 126 -26.36 -25.52 18.39
N SER A 127 -26.99 -26.69 18.39
CA SER A 127 -28.26 -26.88 19.10
C SER A 127 -28.12 -27.01 20.62
N LYS A 128 -26.90 -27.17 21.14
CA LYS A 128 -26.64 -27.49 22.55
C LYS A 128 -26.23 -26.31 23.41
N VAL A 129 -25.88 -25.19 22.81
CA VAL A 129 -25.41 -23.98 23.51
C VAL A 129 -26.24 -22.82 22.98
N LEU A 130 -26.93 -22.06 23.82
CA LEU A 130 -27.65 -20.87 23.37
C LEU A 130 -26.68 -19.68 23.24
N PRO A 131 -27.03 -18.62 22.48
CA PRO A 131 -26.19 -17.42 22.40
C PRO A 131 -25.87 -16.86 23.79
N GLY A 132 -24.60 -16.55 24.06
CA GLY A 132 -24.10 -16.12 25.37
C GLY A 132 -23.77 -17.25 26.35
N ASP A 133 -24.24 -18.47 26.12
CA ASP A 133 -23.89 -19.63 26.96
C ASP A 133 -22.49 -20.16 26.60
N SER A 134 -21.92 -20.92 27.53
CA SER A 134 -20.66 -21.62 27.32
C SER A 134 -20.77 -23.10 27.64
N ILE A 135 -19.97 -23.90 26.96
CA ILE A 135 -19.88 -25.35 27.15
C ILE A 135 -18.41 -25.78 27.13
N SER A 136 -18.02 -26.71 27.98
CA SER A 136 -16.68 -27.29 27.94
C SER A 136 -16.53 -28.34 26.84
N ILE A 137 -15.29 -28.61 26.43
CA ILE A 137 -15.00 -29.68 25.46
C ILE A 137 -15.39 -31.04 26.05
N ASP A 138 -15.17 -31.28 27.34
CA ASP A 138 -15.60 -32.50 28.02
C ASP A 138 -17.12 -32.72 27.92
N GLU A 139 -17.91 -31.65 28.10
CA GLU A 139 -19.36 -31.71 27.95
C GLU A 139 -19.77 -32.01 26.50
N ILE A 140 -19.12 -31.40 25.52
CA ILE A 140 -19.37 -31.67 24.10
C ILE A 140 -19.08 -33.15 23.77
N MET A 141 -17.93 -33.65 24.21
CA MET A 141 -17.53 -35.05 23.97
C MET A 141 -18.47 -36.06 24.64
N ASN A 142 -19.16 -35.64 25.71
CA ASN A 142 -20.15 -36.46 26.40
C ASN A 142 -21.57 -36.39 25.78
N ILE A 143 -21.82 -35.54 24.78
CA ILE A 143 -23.12 -35.48 24.10
C ILE A 143 -23.42 -36.84 23.45
N ARG A 144 -24.51 -37.48 23.91
CA ARG A 144 -24.93 -38.81 23.43
C ARG A 144 -25.03 -38.91 21.90
N LYS A 145 -25.54 -37.86 21.24
CA LYS A 145 -25.67 -37.80 19.77
C LYS A 145 -24.32 -37.72 19.06
N LEU A 146 -23.27 -37.25 19.73
CA LEU A 146 -21.93 -37.11 19.18
C LEU A 146 -21.08 -38.37 19.33
N LYS A 147 -21.40 -39.27 20.29
CA LYS A 147 -20.62 -40.50 20.55
C LYS A 147 -20.46 -41.45 19.35
N LYS A 148 -21.33 -41.34 18.34
CA LYS A 148 -21.25 -42.15 17.11
C LYS A 148 -20.25 -41.60 16.08
N TYR A 149 -19.81 -40.36 16.25
CA TYR A 149 -18.86 -39.71 15.36
C TYR A 149 -17.44 -39.90 15.89
N PRO A 150 -16.44 -40.06 15.00
CA PRO A 150 -15.06 -40.19 15.44
C PRO A 150 -14.57 -38.86 16.02
N LYS A 151 -13.71 -38.94 17.03
CA LYS A 151 -13.25 -37.78 17.81
C LYS A 151 -12.69 -36.67 16.91
N ASN A 152 -11.80 -37.02 15.98
CA ASN A 152 -11.20 -36.08 15.01
C ASN A 152 -12.24 -35.29 14.20
N LEU A 153 -13.40 -35.87 13.86
CA LEU A 153 -14.47 -35.19 13.15
C LEU A 153 -15.19 -34.17 14.05
N ILE A 154 -15.35 -34.49 15.34
CA ILE A 154 -15.88 -33.57 16.35
C ILE A 154 -14.91 -32.41 16.56
N GLU A 155 -13.61 -32.69 16.71
CA GLU A 155 -12.58 -31.66 16.87
C GLU A 155 -12.56 -30.72 15.66
N LYS A 156 -12.59 -31.28 14.44
CA LYS A 156 -12.65 -30.50 13.20
C LYS A 156 -13.92 -29.64 13.12
N ALA A 157 -15.08 -30.21 13.46
CA ALA A 157 -16.34 -29.45 13.48
C ALA A 157 -16.29 -28.28 14.48
N ILE A 158 -15.63 -28.46 15.63
CA ILE A 158 -15.45 -27.38 16.60
C ILE A 158 -14.56 -26.27 16.04
N ILE A 159 -13.45 -26.62 15.38
CA ILE A 159 -12.55 -25.64 14.74
C ILE A 159 -13.30 -24.86 13.67
N ASP A 160 -14.00 -25.55 12.76
CA ASP A 160 -14.80 -24.89 11.71
C ASP A 160 -15.82 -23.91 12.30
N LEU A 161 -16.44 -24.24 13.44
CA LEU A 161 -17.41 -23.36 14.13
C LEU A 161 -16.78 -22.11 14.77
N ILE A 162 -15.50 -22.19 15.15
CA ILE A 162 -14.73 -21.06 15.67
C ILE A 162 -14.30 -20.16 14.52
N ASP A 163 -13.78 -20.77 13.45
CA ASP A 163 -13.35 -20.06 12.24
C ASP A 163 -14.53 -19.32 11.56
N ASP A 164 -15.72 -19.91 11.58
CA ASP A 164 -16.98 -19.30 11.12
C ASP A 164 -17.54 -18.22 12.07
N GLU A 165 -16.80 -17.87 13.14
CA GLU A 165 -17.18 -16.86 14.13
C GLU A 165 -18.51 -17.15 14.88
N ILE A 166 -18.91 -18.42 14.97
CA ILE A 166 -20.14 -18.82 15.68
C ILE A 166 -19.86 -19.04 17.16
N PHE A 167 -18.66 -19.50 17.49
CA PHE A 167 -18.19 -19.71 18.85
C PHE A 167 -16.82 -19.09 19.06
N ASP A 168 -16.58 -18.57 20.26
CA ASP A 168 -15.26 -18.19 20.72
C ASP A 168 -14.65 -19.33 21.54
N GLY A 169 -13.42 -19.72 21.20
CA GLY A 169 -12.63 -20.66 22.00
C GLY A 169 -12.04 -19.96 23.22
N SER A 170 -12.16 -20.58 24.39
CA SER A 170 -11.56 -20.08 25.63
C SER A 170 -10.82 -21.17 26.40
N GLU A 171 -9.85 -20.73 27.19
CA GLU A 171 -9.13 -21.59 28.12
C GLU A 171 -10.02 -21.97 29.32
N GLY A 172 -9.62 -23.02 30.04
CA GLY A 172 -10.40 -23.50 31.18
C GLY A 172 -9.98 -24.87 31.68
N ARG A 173 -10.70 -25.32 32.71
CA ARG A 173 -10.55 -26.65 33.31
C ARG A 173 -11.38 -27.65 32.52
N SER A 174 -10.77 -28.26 31.51
CA SER A 174 -11.31 -29.38 30.74
C SER A 174 -10.20 -30.41 30.60
N SER A 175 -10.52 -31.69 30.83
CA SER A 175 -9.60 -32.81 30.66
C SER A 175 -9.21 -32.97 29.19
N GLN A 176 -10.12 -32.62 28.29
CA GLN A 176 -9.89 -32.56 26.86
C GLN A 176 -9.73 -31.12 26.39
N LYS A 177 -8.78 -30.90 25.48
CA LYS A 177 -8.54 -29.61 24.85
C LYS A 177 -8.43 -29.77 23.34
N ILE A 178 -9.00 -28.82 22.60
CA ILE A 178 -8.82 -28.70 21.15
C ILE A 178 -7.62 -27.78 20.90
N GLN A 179 -6.75 -28.16 19.96
CA GLN A 179 -5.52 -27.42 19.62
C GLN A 179 -4.59 -27.12 20.81
N GLY A 180 -4.70 -27.89 21.90
CA GLY A 180 -3.83 -27.79 23.09
C GLY A 180 -4.28 -26.78 24.16
N ASN A 181 -5.13 -25.81 23.83
CA ASN A 181 -5.54 -24.75 24.76
C ASN A 181 -7.06 -24.53 24.86
N ILE A 182 -7.84 -24.81 23.82
CA ILE A 182 -9.29 -24.58 23.81
C ILE A 182 -9.97 -25.63 24.70
N ALA A 183 -10.48 -25.19 25.85
CA ALA A 183 -11.14 -26.02 26.85
C ALA A 183 -12.64 -25.76 26.94
N ARG A 184 -13.10 -24.60 26.45
CA ARG A 184 -14.51 -24.19 26.43
C ARG A 184 -14.84 -23.45 25.14
N LEU A 185 -16.09 -23.56 24.72
CA LEU A 185 -16.68 -22.77 23.65
C LEU A 185 -17.71 -21.81 24.26
N ILE A 186 -17.70 -20.56 23.84
CA ILE A 186 -18.68 -19.54 24.19
C ILE A 186 -19.45 -19.21 22.92
N ARG A 187 -20.77 -19.32 22.92
CA ARG A 187 -21.54 -19.00 21.73
C ARG A 187 -21.73 -17.49 21.62
N ARG A 188 -21.40 -16.94 20.45
CA ARG A 188 -21.69 -15.54 20.14
C ARG A 188 -23.19 -15.27 20.02
#